data_AF-A0A814C5I1-F1
#
_entry.id   AF-A0A814C5I1-F1
#
_cell.length_a   1.000
_cell.length_b   1.000
_cell.length_c   1.000
_cell.angle_alpha   90.00
_cell.angle_beta   90.00
_cell.angle_gamma   90.00
#
_symmetry.space_group_name_H-M   'P 1'
#
loop_
_entity.id
_entity.type
_entity.pdbx_description
1 polymer ?
#
loop_
_entity_poly.entity_id
_entity_poly.type
_entity_poly.pdbx_seq_one_letter_code
_entity_poly.pdbx_strand_id
1 'polypeptide(L)'
;MNEYIQAFINGMNYVPYNCNLTGLYGRITRGINEDDFSRLSPDPNKRLSWVFDHETLCNLLGMSHLDMLTNLGHTVEWIRYQLNANKKFKLIIFSASSDEVKLATWDNIFELLIKSYPEIDSNMWFRYSKQLKEMTFQEIDPERIIIKNYYLGPDSDGYMHINRFLSLKNHPTLLQVRAFLHNQIGLNELFGGNGRTITHEGVLLDKEYLTNNRFINEFNQYALLDLNPILP
;
A
#
# COMPACT_ATOMS: atom_id res chain seq x y z
N MET A 1 15.89 -21.26 0.96
CA MET A 1 14.54 -20.65 0.88
C MET A 1 13.83 -20.99 2.17
N ASN A 2 13.29 -20.02 2.89
CA ASN A 2 12.64 -20.26 4.18
C ASN A 2 11.55 -21.34 4.04
N GLU A 3 11.52 -22.35 4.92
CA GLU A 3 10.55 -23.46 4.89
C GLU A 3 9.10 -22.95 4.84
N TYR A 4 8.85 -21.78 5.40
CA TYR A 4 7.54 -21.13 5.37
C TYR A 4 7.15 -20.51 4.02
N ILE A 5 8.11 -20.05 3.21
CA ILE A 5 7.84 -19.62 1.83
C ILE A 5 7.42 -20.85 1.01
N GLN A 6 8.08 -21.99 1.23
CA GLN A 6 7.68 -23.25 0.63
C GLN A 6 6.30 -23.71 1.13
N ALA A 7 5.93 -23.45 2.38
CA ALA A 7 4.59 -23.73 2.90
C ALA A 7 3.49 -22.93 2.18
N PHE A 8 3.71 -21.65 1.89
CA PHE A 8 2.80 -20.87 1.05
C PHE A 8 2.71 -21.45 -0.36
N ILE A 9 3.86 -21.79 -0.97
CA ILE A 9 3.93 -22.34 -2.34
C ILE A 9 3.22 -23.69 -2.44
N ASN A 10 3.34 -24.53 -1.40
CA ASN A 10 2.76 -25.86 -1.37
C ASN A 10 1.29 -25.88 -0.91
N GLY A 11 0.66 -24.71 -0.73
CA GLY A 11 -0.76 -24.57 -0.43
C GLY A 11 -1.16 -25.29 0.87
N MET A 12 -0.44 -25.05 1.97
CA MET A 12 -0.73 -25.76 3.21
C MET A 12 -2.19 -25.54 3.66
N ASN A 13 -2.95 -26.63 3.67
CA ASN A 13 -4.24 -26.77 4.39
C ASN A 13 -4.04 -26.79 5.92
N TYR A 14 -2.87 -26.40 6.43
CA TYR A 14 -2.50 -26.50 7.84
C TYR A 14 -1.72 -25.26 8.27
N VAL A 15 -2.23 -24.55 9.27
CA VAL A 15 -1.52 -23.49 9.97
C VAL A 15 -0.63 -24.15 11.02
N PRO A 16 0.71 -24.02 10.95
CA PRO A 16 1.56 -24.53 12.02
C PRO A 16 1.17 -23.88 13.35
N TYR A 17 1.08 -24.66 14.43
CA TYR A 17 0.75 -24.17 15.78
C TYR A 17 1.63 -22.99 16.24
N ASN A 18 2.82 -22.82 15.64
CA ASN A 18 3.72 -21.69 15.79
C ASN A 18 4.10 -21.13 14.41
N CYS A 19 3.18 -20.42 13.76
CA CYS A 19 3.50 -19.67 12.54
C CYS A 19 4.50 -18.56 12.90
N ASN A 20 5.79 -18.74 12.56
CA ASN A 20 6.83 -17.74 12.78
C ASN A 20 7.37 -17.25 11.44
N LEU A 21 6.76 -16.18 10.94
CA LEU A 21 7.14 -15.54 9.68
C LEU A 21 7.93 -14.24 9.92
N THR A 22 8.50 -14.07 11.11
CA THR A 22 9.21 -12.83 11.48
C THR A 22 10.25 -12.44 10.42
N GLY A 23 10.23 -11.17 10.00
CA GLY A 23 11.10 -10.66 8.93
C GLY A 23 10.58 -10.89 7.51
N LEU A 24 9.43 -11.55 7.35
CA LEU A 24 8.70 -11.63 6.09
C LEU A 24 7.57 -10.60 6.05
N TYR A 25 7.33 -10.10 4.86
CA TYR A 25 6.28 -9.15 4.53
C TYR A 25 5.54 -9.62 3.29
N GLY A 26 4.29 -9.21 3.19
CA GLY A 26 3.41 -9.57 2.10
C GLY A 26 2.80 -8.38 1.40
N ARG A 27 2.47 -8.57 0.14
CA ARG A 27 1.63 -7.66 -0.63
C ARG A 27 0.82 -8.41 -1.65
N ILE A 28 -0.48 -8.14 -1.68
CA ILE A 28 -1.31 -8.50 -2.83
C ILE A 28 -1.17 -7.42 -3.90
N THR A 29 -0.90 -7.86 -5.12
CA THR A 29 -0.86 -7.03 -6.30
C THR A 29 -1.78 -7.61 -7.39
N ARG A 30 -1.97 -6.85 -8.46
CA ARG A 30 -2.79 -7.23 -9.61
C ARG A 30 -2.20 -6.70 -10.90
N GLY A 31 -2.37 -7.46 -11.98
CA GLY A 31 -1.77 -7.15 -13.27
C GLY A 31 -2.41 -7.97 -14.38
N ILE A 32 -2.18 -7.58 -15.62
CA ILE A 32 -2.60 -8.32 -16.81
C ILE A 32 -1.45 -9.21 -17.29
N ASN A 33 -0.24 -8.66 -17.33
CA ASN A 33 0.96 -9.31 -17.86
C ASN A 33 1.93 -9.69 -16.73
N GLU A 34 2.87 -10.59 -17.01
CA GLU A 34 3.86 -11.01 -16.00
C GLU A 34 4.74 -9.85 -15.51
N ASP A 35 5.02 -8.87 -16.37
CA ASP A 35 5.80 -7.68 -16.02
C ASP A 35 5.10 -6.79 -14.97
N ASP A 36 3.77 -6.83 -14.86
CA ASP A 36 3.02 -6.10 -13.83
C ASP A 36 3.31 -6.63 -12.42
N PHE A 37 3.86 -7.84 -12.33
CA PHE A 37 4.23 -8.50 -11.07
C PHE A 37 5.74 -8.41 -10.77
N SER A 38 6.51 -7.71 -11.62
CA SER A 38 7.96 -7.55 -11.43
C SER A 38 8.33 -6.64 -10.24
N ARG A 39 7.37 -5.83 -9.75
CA ARG A 39 7.53 -4.87 -8.66
C ARG A 39 6.43 -5.07 -7.63
N LEU A 40 6.62 -4.53 -6.41
CA LEU A 40 5.59 -4.56 -5.39
C LEU A 40 4.28 -3.91 -5.89
N SER A 41 4.35 -2.73 -6.51
CA SER A 41 3.23 -2.07 -7.17
C SER A 41 3.43 -2.04 -8.69
N PRO A 42 2.40 -2.37 -9.48
CA PRO A 42 2.45 -2.35 -10.95
C PRO A 42 2.48 -0.91 -11.49
N ASP A 43 2.01 0.06 -10.70
CA ASP A 43 2.08 1.49 -11.06
C ASP A 43 3.54 1.97 -11.05
N PRO A 44 4.12 2.30 -12.22
CA PRO A 44 5.52 2.72 -12.31
C PRO A 44 5.76 4.10 -11.68
N ASN A 45 4.72 4.90 -11.46
CA ASN A 45 4.83 6.22 -10.88
C ASN A 45 4.85 6.19 -9.34
N LYS A 46 4.40 5.08 -8.73
CA LYS A 46 4.48 4.92 -7.28
C LYS A 46 5.90 4.57 -6.86
N ARG A 47 6.47 5.42 -6.00
CA ARG A 47 7.78 5.17 -5.37
C ARG A 47 7.68 4.37 -4.08
N LEU A 48 6.50 4.33 -3.48
CA LEU A 48 6.22 3.60 -2.24
C LEU A 48 5.14 2.56 -2.47
N SER A 49 5.14 1.53 -1.63
CA SER A 49 4.20 0.43 -1.70
C SER A 49 3.75 0.03 -0.31
N TRP A 50 2.44 -0.13 -0.15
CA TRP A 50 1.83 -0.68 1.06
C TRP A 50 2.07 -2.18 1.15
N VAL A 51 2.43 -2.65 2.33
CA VAL A 51 2.73 -4.04 2.63
C VAL A 51 2.18 -4.38 4.01
N PHE A 52 1.99 -5.66 4.28
CA PHE A 52 1.58 -6.17 5.58
C PHE A 52 2.67 -7.08 6.13
N ASP A 53 2.68 -7.27 7.45
CA ASP A 53 3.74 -8.00 8.14
C ASP A 53 3.45 -9.50 8.27
N HIS A 54 4.35 -10.15 9.00
CA HIS A 54 4.29 -11.54 9.36
C HIS A 54 3.04 -11.96 10.14
N GLU A 55 2.45 -11.09 10.97
CA GLU A 55 1.22 -11.39 11.73
C GLU A 55 0.06 -11.54 10.74
N THR A 56 -0.11 -10.56 9.84
CA THR A 56 -1.12 -10.64 8.77
C THR A 56 -0.85 -11.82 7.84
N LEU A 57 0.40 -12.09 7.44
CA LEU A 57 0.71 -13.28 6.63
C LEU A 57 0.27 -14.58 7.32
N CYS A 58 0.52 -14.72 8.62
CA CYS A 58 0.05 -15.88 9.38
C CYS A 58 -1.48 -15.98 9.41
N ASN A 59 -2.19 -14.86 9.52
CA ASN A 59 -3.66 -14.83 9.48
C ASN A 59 -4.22 -15.28 8.13
N LEU A 60 -3.51 -15.03 7.03
CA LEU A 60 -3.95 -15.43 5.68
C LEU A 60 -3.77 -16.94 5.42
N LEU A 61 -2.95 -17.64 6.21
CA LEU A 61 -2.70 -19.07 5.98
C LEU A 61 -3.98 -19.90 6.13
N GLY A 62 -4.22 -20.78 5.16
CA GLY A 62 -5.39 -21.66 5.14
C GLY A 62 -6.69 -20.98 4.67
N MET A 63 -6.69 -19.67 4.43
CA MET A 63 -7.84 -18.98 3.83
C MET A 63 -7.99 -19.33 2.34
N SER A 64 -9.22 -19.25 1.83
CA SER A 64 -9.42 -19.24 0.38
C SER A 64 -8.84 -17.98 -0.24
N HIS A 65 -8.49 -17.99 -1.54
CA HIS A 65 -7.98 -16.79 -2.20
C HIS A 65 -8.96 -15.62 -2.18
N LEU A 66 -10.27 -15.90 -2.18
CA LEU A 66 -11.28 -14.84 -2.03
C LEU A 66 -11.23 -14.27 -0.62
N ASP A 67 -11.17 -15.12 0.41
CA ASP A 67 -11.11 -14.69 1.81
C ASP A 67 -9.84 -13.92 2.12
N MET A 68 -8.70 -14.28 1.52
CA MET A 68 -7.46 -13.50 1.64
C MET A 68 -7.65 -12.07 1.12
N LEU A 69 -8.29 -11.91 -0.04
CA LEU A 69 -8.53 -10.60 -0.64
C LEU A 69 -9.52 -9.77 0.19
N THR A 70 -10.62 -10.38 0.64
CA THR A 70 -11.65 -9.68 1.43
C THR A 70 -11.17 -9.34 2.83
N ASN A 71 -10.35 -10.20 3.45
CA ASN A 71 -9.71 -9.94 4.75
C ASN A 71 -8.79 -8.71 4.69
N LEU A 72 -8.14 -8.48 3.54
CA LEU A 72 -7.31 -7.30 3.26
C LEU A 72 -8.13 -6.09 2.73
N GLY A 73 -9.46 -6.13 2.86
CA GLY A 73 -10.34 -5.00 2.56
C GLY A 73 -10.77 -4.87 1.10
N HIS A 74 -10.49 -5.84 0.24
CA HIS A 74 -11.00 -5.83 -1.14
C HIS A 74 -12.45 -6.32 -1.20
N THR A 75 -13.37 -5.48 -1.69
CA THR A 75 -14.77 -5.90 -1.85
C THR A 75 -14.95 -6.90 -2.98
N VAL A 76 -15.95 -7.78 -2.86
CA VAL A 76 -16.28 -8.79 -3.89
C VAL A 76 -16.58 -8.12 -5.24
N GLU A 77 -17.25 -6.97 -5.23
CA GLU A 77 -17.57 -6.18 -6.42
C GLU A 77 -16.29 -5.67 -7.10
N TRP A 78 -15.34 -5.17 -6.31
CA TRP A 78 -14.07 -4.69 -6.84
C TRP A 78 -13.23 -5.83 -7.40
N ILE A 79 -13.18 -6.98 -6.71
CA ILE A 79 -12.49 -8.19 -7.21
C ILE A 79 -13.11 -8.61 -8.55
N ARG A 80 -14.44 -8.72 -8.62
CA ARG A 80 -15.18 -9.02 -9.86
C ARG A 80 -14.84 -8.05 -10.97
N TYR A 81 -14.80 -6.76 -10.68
CA TYR A 81 -14.42 -5.74 -11.65
C TYR A 81 -12.99 -5.94 -12.18
N GLN A 82 -12.00 -6.25 -11.32
CA GLN A 82 -10.63 -6.52 -11.78
C GLN A 82 -10.55 -7.78 -12.64
N LEU A 83 -11.23 -8.87 -12.25
CA LEU A 83 -11.26 -10.12 -13.02
C LEU A 83 -11.91 -9.93 -14.40
N ASN A 84 -13.03 -9.20 -14.47
CA ASN A 84 -13.69 -8.85 -15.74
C ASN A 84 -12.79 -7.98 -16.65
N ALA A 85 -11.85 -7.25 -16.06
CA ALA A 85 -10.81 -6.51 -16.78
C ALA A 85 -9.59 -7.38 -17.14
N ASN A 86 -9.72 -8.71 -17.10
CA ASN A 86 -8.68 -9.71 -17.35
C ASN A 86 -7.43 -9.56 -16.46
N LYS A 87 -7.57 -8.98 -15.27
CA LYS A 87 -6.46 -8.91 -14.31
C LYS A 87 -6.39 -10.18 -13.49
N LYS A 88 -5.16 -10.58 -13.19
CA LYS A 88 -4.81 -11.64 -12.25
C LYS A 88 -4.37 -11.01 -10.93
N PHE A 89 -4.53 -11.75 -9.84
CA PHE A 89 -4.02 -11.37 -8.53
C PHE A 89 -2.83 -12.25 -8.17
N LYS A 90 -1.83 -11.65 -7.51
CA LYS A 90 -0.71 -12.40 -6.95
C LYS A 90 -0.38 -11.90 -5.56
N LEU A 91 -0.02 -12.83 -4.67
CA LEU A 91 0.60 -12.54 -3.38
C LEU A 91 2.12 -12.56 -3.56
N ILE A 92 2.76 -11.42 -3.30
CA ILE A 92 4.20 -11.32 -3.19
C ILE A 92 4.54 -11.50 -1.70
N ILE A 93 5.44 -12.43 -1.40
CA ILE A 93 6.03 -12.60 -0.07
C ILE A 93 7.52 -12.32 -0.21
N PHE A 94 8.09 -11.51 0.68
CA PHE A 94 9.50 -11.16 0.60
C PHE A 94 10.11 -10.94 1.98
N SER A 95 11.42 -11.13 2.08
CA SER A 95 12.17 -10.81 3.29
C SER A 95 12.69 -9.37 3.23
N ALA A 96 12.56 -8.62 4.31
CA ALA A 96 13.13 -7.28 4.43
C ALA A 96 13.52 -6.99 5.89
N SER A 97 14.45 -6.06 6.09
CA SER A 97 14.76 -5.57 7.43
C SER A 97 13.73 -4.55 7.92
N SER A 98 13.65 -4.33 9.24
CA SER A 98 12.79 -3.30 9.84
C SER A 98 13.14 -1.87 9.41
N ASP A 99 14.35 -1.66 8.88
CA ASP A 99 14.77 -0.36 8.34
C ASP A 99 14.28 -0.13 6.91
N GLU A 100 13.96 -1.20 6.19
CA GLU A 100 13.42 -1.15 4.83
C GLU A 100 11.89 -1.05 4.82
N VAL A 101 11.22 -1.62 5.82
CA VAL A 101 9.76 -1.63 5.94
C VAL A 101 9.34 -0.91 7.21
N LYS A 102 8.63 0.21 7.06
CA LYS A 102 8.26 1.09 8.17
C LYS A 102 6.78 0.97 8.47
N LEU A 103 6.43 0.92 9.76
CA LEU A 103 5.06 1.05 10.22
C LEU A 103 4.48 2.39 9.73
N ALA A 104 3.24 2.42 9.25
CA ALA A 104 2.63 3.58 8.60
C ALA A 104 2.18 4.67 9.60
N THR A 105 3.08 5.12 10.46
CA THR A 105 2.89 6.28 11.32
C THR A 105 3.25 7.57 10.58
N TRP A 106 2.71 8.72 10.99
CA TRP A 106 3.08 10.00 10.37
C TRP A 106 4.59 10.27 10.36
N ASP A 107 5.29 9.94 11.45
CA ASP A 107 6.74 10.17 11.53
C ASP A 107 7.52 9.30 10.54
N ASN A 108 7.16 8.02 10.44
CA ASN A 108 7.76 7.10 9.48
C ASN A 108 7.40 7.45 8.03
N ILE A 109 6.20 7.98 7.79
CA ILE A 109 5.81 8.49 6.47
C ILE A 109 6.72 9.66 6.07
N PHE A 110 7.01 10.60 6.98
CA PHE A 110 7.93 11.70 6.68
C PHE A 110 9.36 11.21 6.41
N GLU A 111 9.85 10.23 7.17
CA GLU A 111 11.15 9.58 6.91
C GLU A 111 11.19 8.97 5.49
N LEU A 112 10.16 8.19 5.13
CA LEU A 112 10.04 7.58 3.81
C LEU A 112 9.92 8.62 2.69
N LEU A 113 9.19 9.70 2.91
CA LEU A 113 9.02 10.80 1.95
C LEU A 113 10.35 11.46 1.60
N ILE A 114 11.15 11.80 2.61
CA ILE A 114 12.47 12.43 2.42
C ILE A 114 13.39 11.53 1.60
N LYS A 115 13.37 10.22 1.88
CA LYS A 115 14.20 9.24 1.16
C LYS A 115 13.71 8.97 -0.26
N SER A 116 12.39 8.92 -0.45
CA SER A 116 11.78 8.49 -1.73
C SER A 116 11.56 9.65 -2.70
N TYR A 117 11.48 10.88 -2.20
CA TYR A 117 11.29 12.09 -2.98
C TYR A 117 12.35 13.15 -2.62
N PRO A 118 13.65 12.85 -2.81
CA PRO A 118 14.74 13.74 -2.43
C PRO A 118 14.73 15.07 -3.19
N GLU A 119 14.02 15.16 -4.31
CA GLU A 119 13.84 16.40 -5.07
C GLU A 119 12.84 17.37 -4.44
N ILE A 120 12.05 16.93 -3.45
CA ILE A 120 11.17 17.78 -2.66
C ILE A 120 11.94 18.24 -1.41
N ASP A 121 12.01 19.55 -1.20
CA ASP A 121 12.60 20.13 0.01
C ASP A 121 11.95 19.52 1.27
N SER A 122 12.76 18.89 2.12
CA SER A 122 12.28 18.21 3.32
C SER A 122 11.52 19.15 4.26
N ASN A 123 11.88 20.44 4.30
CA ASN A 123 11.18 21.45 5.10
C ASN A 123 9.72 21.65 4.66
N MET A 124 9.40 21.31 3.41
CA MET A 124 8.04 21.37 2.88
C MET A 124 7.12 20.39 3.61
N TRP A 125 7.59 19.18 3.91
CA TRP A 125 6.82 18.18 4.65
C TRP A 125 6.56 18.65 6.09
N PHE A 126 7.59 19.21 6.72
CA PHE A 126 7.50 19.66 8.10
C PHE A 126 6.61 20.89 8.29
N ARG A 127 6.51 21.77 7.28
CA ARG A 127 5.64 22.96 7.30
C ARG A 127 4.19 22.65 7.69
N TYR A 128 3.66 21.54 7.19
CA TYR A 128 2.27 21.12 7.41
C TYR A 128 2.16 19.90 8.31
N SER A 129 3.26 19.43 8.90
CA SER A 129 3.29 18.19 9.68
C SER A 129 2.30 18.17 10.84
N LYS A 130 2.14 19.29 11.55
CA LYS A 130 1.18 19.43 12.63
C LYS A 130 -0.26 19.29 12.13
N GLN A 131 -0.63 20.06 11.10
CA GLN A 131 -1.97 20.02 10.52
C GLN A 131 -2.30 18.64 9.92
N LEU A 132 -1.34 17.99 9.26
CA LEU A 132 -1.52 16.64 8.71
C LEU A 132 -1.79 15.59 9.81
N LYS A 133 -1.20 15.77 11.00
CA LYS A 133 -1.38 14.88 12.16
C LYS A 133 -2.69 15.13 12.92
N GLU A 134 -3.11 16.39 13.00
CA GLU A 134 -4.24 16.81 13.86
C GLU A 134 -5.56 16.94 13.12
N MET A 135 -5.55 17.26 11.82
CA MET A 135 -6.76 17.42 11.02
C MET A 135 -7.14 16.11 10.31
N THR A 136 -8.44 15.82 10.29
CA THR A 136 -9.02 14.75 9.48
C THR A 136 -8.94 15.08 7.99
N PHE A 137 -9.08 14.06 7.14
CA PHE A 137 -9.14 14.24 5.70
C PHE A 137 -10.25 15.22 5.29
N GLN A 138 -11.44 15.08 5.91
CA GLN A 138 -12.62 15.90 5.61
C GLN A 138 -12.44 17.37 6.02
N GLU A 139 -11.67 17.66 7.07
CA GLU A 139 -11.35 19.04 7.45
C GLU A 139 -10.38 19.70 6.47
N ILE A 140 -9.47 18.92 5.87
CA ILE A 140 -8.53 19.44 4.87
C ILE A 140 -9.20 19.58 3.49
N ASP A 141 -10.07 18.65 3.12
CA ASP A 141 -10.74 18.58 1.82
C ASP A 141 -12.27 18.45 1.96
N PRO A 142 -12.96 19.49 2.47
CA PRO A 142 -14.39 19.44 2.77
C PRO A 142 -15.24 19.20 1.52
N GLU A 143 -14.77 19.67 0.36
CA GLU A 143 -15.43 19.54 -0.94
C GLU A 143 -15.07 18.23 -1.67
N ARG A 144 -14.26 17.36 -1.06
CA ARG A 144 -13.79 16.07 -1.61
C ARG A 144 -13.13 16.21 -2.99
N ILE A 145 -12.43 17.31 -3.23
CA ILE A 145 -11.75 17.63 -4.48
C ILE A 145 -10.68 16.58 -4.78
N ILE A 146 -9.93 16.15 -3.76
CA ILE A 146 -8.85 15.16 -3.92
C ILE A 146 -9.42 13.85 -4.43
N ILE A 147 -10.46 13.35 -3.78
CA ILE A 147 -11.10 12.07 -4.12
C ILE A 147 -11.70 12.14 -5.53
N LYS A 148 -12.41 13.23 -5.85
CA LYS A 148 -12.96 13.46 -7.19
C LYS A 148 -11.87 13.39 -8.26
N ASN A 149 -10.77 14.10 -8.06
CA ASN A 149 -9.67 14.14 -9.03
C ASN A 149 -8.91 12.81 -9.11
N TYR A 150 -8.81 12.07 -8.01
CA TYR A 150 -8.22 10.74 -8.01
C TYR A 150 -9.00 9.78 -8.92
N TYR A 151 -10.34 9.79 -8.85
CA TYR A 151 -11.18 8.95 -9.71
C TYR A 151 -11.22 9.38 -11.17
N LEU A 152 -10.92 10.66 -11.48
CA LEU A 152 -10.71 11.12 -12.86
C LEU A 152 -9.39 10.61 -13.46
N GLY A 153 -8.46 10.13 -12.62
CA GLY A 153 -7.21 9.51 -13.05
C GLY A 153 -6.05 10.49 -13.23
N PRO A 154 -4.84 9.94 -13.47
CA PRO A 154 -3.59 10.70 -13.51
C PRO A 154 -3.49 11.72 -14.65
N ASP A 155 -4.25 11.52 -15.73
CA ASP A 155 -4.30 12.42 -16.87
C ASP A 155 -5.20 13.64 -16.64
N SER A 156 -5.94 13.68 -15.52
CA SER A 156 -6.81 14.81 -15.21
C SER A 156 -6.03 16.00 -14.66
N ASP A 157 -6.48 17.21 -15.02
CA ASP A 157 -5.93 18.48 -14.52
C ASP A 157 -6.03 18.63 -13.00
N GLY A 158 -6.76 17.76 -12.31
CA GLY A 158 -6.89 17.80 -10.86
C GLY A 158 -5.92 16.87 -10.11
N TYR A 159 -5.27 15.95 -10.82
CA TYR A 159 -4.48 14.90 -10.18
C TYR A 159 -3.09 15.42 -9.77
N MET A 160 -2.75 15.29 -8.48
CA MET A 160 -1.47 15.75 -7.94
C MET A 160 -0.36 14.71 -8.11
N HIS A 161 0.21 14.63 -9.32
CA HIS A 161 1.43 13.86 -9.58
C HIS A 161 2.70 14.66 -9.19
N ILE A 162 3.84 13.97 -9.10
CA ILE A 162 5.12 14.57 -8.69
C ILE A 162 5.51 15.83 -9.48
N ASN A 163 5.47 15.78 -10.81
CA ASN A 163 5.86 16.95 -11.62
C ASN A 163 4.96 18.17 -11.35
N ARG A 164 3.66 17.96 -11.13
CA ARG A 164 2.74 19.03 -10.75
C ARG A 164 3.07 19.58 -9.37
N PHE A 165 3.31 18.70 -8.41
CA PHE A 165 3.69 19.10 -7.06
C PHE A 165 4.98 19.94 -7.05
N LEU A 166 6.01 19.52 -7.80
CA LEU A 166 7.27 20.27 -7.96
C LEU A 166 7.07 21.63 -8.64
N SER A 167 6.12 21.74 -9.58
CA SER A 167 5.80 23.00 -10.25
C SER A 167 5.24 24.09 -9.31
N LEU A 168 4.69 23.69 -8.15
CA LEU A 168 4.23 24.60 -7.09
C LEU A 168 5.40 25.28 -6.36
N LYS A 169 6.64 24.83 -6.63
CA LYS A 169 7.86 25.31 -5.97
C LYS A 169 7.69 25.18 -4.45
N ASN A 170 8.15 26.17 -3.68
CA ASN A 170 8.12 26.13 -2.22
C ASN A 170 6.81 26.66 -1.61
N HIS A 171 5.71 26.70 -2.38
CA HIS A 171 4.43 27.27 -1.94
C HIS A 171 3.19 26.38 -2.19
N PRO A 172 3.23 25.04 -1.98
CA PRO A 172 2.01 24.25 -2.03
C PRO A 172 1.11 24.61 -0.84
N THR A 173 -0.20 24.53 -1.03
CA THR A 173 -1.18 24.61 0.05
C THR A 173 -1.29 23.27 0.80
N LEU A 174 -1.86 23.27 2.01
CA LEU A 174 -2.13 22.04 2.77
C LEU A 174 -2.96 21.04 1.95
N LEU A 175 -3.99 21.51 1.25
CA LEU A 175 -4.82 20.68 0.36
C LEU A 175 -3.99 20.02 -0.74
N GLN A 176 -3.06 20.75 -1.35
CA GLN A 176 -2.19 20.22 -2.41
C GLN A 176 -1.17 19.20 -1.86
N VAL A 177 -0.64 19.42 -0.66
CA VAL A 177 0.18 18.42 0.03
C VAL A 177 -0.63 17.17 0.33
N ARG A 178 -1.84 17.30 0.88
CA ARG A 178 -2.71 16.14 1.12
C ARG A 178 -3.08 15.43 -0.17
N ALA A 179 -3.33 16.16 -1.25
CA ALA A 179 -3.60 15.60 -2.57
C ALA A 179 -2.43 14.77 -3.09
N PHE A 180 -1.19 15.26 -2.95
CA PHE A 180 0.01 14.51 -3.32
C PHE A 180 0.13 13.22 -2.51
N LEU A 181 0.00 13.29 -1.19
CA LEU A 181 0.06 12.13 -0.30
C LEU A 181 -1.02 11.09 -0.62
N HIS A 182 -2.24 11.55 -0.90
CA HIS A 182 -3.33 10.68 -1.34
C HIS A 182 -3.01 10.02 -2.68
N ASN A 183 -2.68 10.80 -3.69
CA ASN A 183 -2.58 10.32 -5.07
C ASN A 183 -1.34 9.45 -5.32
N GLN A 184 -0.18 9.87 -4.80
CA GLN A 184 1.11 9.21 -5.07
C GLN A 184 1.43 8.09 -4.09
N ILE A 185 0.94 8.18 -2.85
CA ILE A 185 1.28 7.23 -1.79
C ILE A 185 0.07 6.38 -1.40
N GLY A 186 -1.14 6.91 -1.54
CA GLY A 186 -2.36 6.22 -1.11
C GLY A 186 -2.72 6.51 0.35
N LEU A 187 -2.30 7.66 0.91
CA LEU A 187 -2.78 8.10 2.22
C LEU A 187 -4.22 8.62 2.09
N ASN A 188 -5.16 7.67 2.01
CA ASN A 188 -6.58 7.93 1.76
C ASN A 188 -7.29 8.57 2.97
N GLU A 189 -8.61 8.70 2.92
CA GLU A 189 -9.43 9.25 4.00
C GLU A 189 -9.44 8.42 5.29
N LEU A 190 -9.09 7.14 5.20
CA LEU A 190 -8.99 6.23 6.35
C LEU A 190 -7.62 6.26 7.02
N PHE A 191 -6.62 6.87 6.39
CA PHE A 191 -5.28 6.95 6.95
C PHE A 191 -5.23 7.92 8.14
N GLY A 192 -5.14 7.35 9.35
CA GLY A 192 -4.97 8.09 10.60
C GLY A 192 -3.52 8.31 11.04
N GLY A 193 -2.53 7.67 10.37
CA GLY A 193 -1.11 7.83 10.70
C GLY A 193 -0.70 7.32 12.08
N ASN A 194 -1.44 6.36 12.61
CA ASN A 194 -1.16 5.64 13.86
C ASN A 194 -0.56 4.24 13.63
N GLY A 195 -0.26 3.89 12.36
CA GLY A 195 0.32 2.60 12.00
C GLY A 195 -0.68 1.44 11.88
N ARG A 196 -2.00 1.69 11.87
CA ARG A 196 -3.03 0.64 11.76
C ARG A 196 -4.08 1.00 10.72
N THR A 197 -4.66 -0.02 10.09
CA THR A 197 -5.84 0.16 9.23
C THR A 197 -7.01 0.63 10.08
N ILE A 198 -7.81 1.53 9.54
CA ILE A 198 -9.06 2.01 10.14
C ILE A 198 -10.20 1.70 9.17
N THR A 199 -11.27 1.07 9.64
CA THR A 199 -12.48 0.84 8.81
C THR A 199 -13.31 2.11 8.68
N HIS A 200 -14.31 2.11 7.80
CA HIS A 200 -15.26 3.23 7.69
C HIS A 200 -16.06 3.48 8.98
N GLU A 201 -16.22 2.45 9.82
CA GLU A 201 -16.84 2.52 11.14
C GLU A 201 -15.87 3.00 12.23
N GLY A 202 -14.61 3.27 11.89
CA GLY A 202 -13.59 3.72 12.82
C GLY A 202 -12.92 2.59 13.62
N VAL A 203 -13.10 1.33 13.22
CA VAL A 203 -12.50 0.17 13.91
C VAL A 203 -11.03 0.04 13.53
N LEU A 204 -10.16 -0.09 14.53
CA LEU A 204 -8.74 -0.38 14.32
C LEU A 204 -8.52 -1.86 14.02
N LEU A 205 -7.83 -2.16 12.92
CA LEU A 205 -7.48 -3.52 12.53
C LEU A 205 -5.95 -3.76 12.64
N ASP A 206 -5.41 -4.51 11.69
CA ASP A 206 -4.01 -4.89 11.59
C ASP A 206 -3.09 -3.68 11.40
N LYS A 207 -1.80 -3.92 11.67
CA LYS A 207 -0.75 -2.94 11.42
C LYS A 207 -0.54 -2.80 9.91
N GLU A 208 -0.37 -1.57 9.45
CA GLU A 208 -0.03 -1.30 8.05
C GLU A 208 1.40 -0.78 7.93
N TYR A 209 2.07 -1.19 6.86
CA TYR A 209 3.46 -0.84 6.62
C TYR A 209 3.66 -0.29 5.21
N LEU A 210 4.70 0.51 5.04
CA LEU A 210 5.17 0.97 3.73
C LEU A 210 6.64 0.64 3.53
N THR A 211 6.99 0.43 2.27
CA THR A 211 8.38 0.32 1.81
C THR A 211 8.53 0.94 0.42
N ASN A 212 9.76 1.01 -0.08
CA ASN A 212 10.02 1.43 -1.45
C ASN A 212 9.40 0.46 -2.45
N ASN A 213 8.76 1.00 -3.50
CA ASN A 213 8.27 0.21 -4.62
C ASN A 213 9.43 -0.22 -5.52
N ARG A 214 10.09 -1.30 -5.14
CA ARG A 214 11.23 -1.88 -5.84
C ARG A 214 10.88 -3.15 -6.59
N PHE A 215 11.79 -3.60 -7.46
CA PHE A 215 11.65 -4.88 -8.14
C PHE A 215 11.76 -6.03 -7.14
N ILE A 216 10.93 -7.06 -7.32
CA ILE A 216 10.87 -8.18 -6.36
C ILE A 216 12.16 -9.01 -6.34
N ASN A 217 12.90 -9.03 -7.46
CA ASN A 217 14.16 -9.73 -7.59
C ASN A 217 15.33 -9.07 -6.84
N GLU A 218 15.14 -7.87 -6.31
CA GLU A 218 16.15 -7.20 -5.49
C GLU A 218 16.04 -7.59 -3.99
N PHE A 219 14.98 -8.28 -3.59
CA PHE A 219 14.88 -8.86 -2.25
C PHE A 219 15.73 -10.13 -2.16
N ASN A 220 16.44 -10.30 -1.04
CA ASN A 220 17.26 -11.49 -0.79
C ASN A 220 16.46 -12.80 -0.88
N GLN A 221 15.20 -12.76 -0.45
CA GLN A 221 14.26 -13.86 -0.59
C GLN A 221 12.91 -13.28 -0.99
N TYR A 222 12.28 -13.90 -1.99
CA TYR A 222 10.91 -13.60 -2.36
C TYR A 222 10.22 -14.84 -2.95
N ALA A 223 8.89 -14.79 -2.96
CA ALA A 223 8.03 -15.71 -3.67
C ALA A 223 6.82 -14.95 -4.23
N LEU A 224 6.28 -15.50 -5.31
CA LEU A 224 5.13 -14.98 -6.00
C LEU A 224 4.10 -16.11 -6.13
N LEU A 225 2.92 -15.92 -5.57
CA LEU A 225 1.86 -16.91 -5.55
C LEU A 225 0.66 -16.40 -6.33
N ASP A 226 0.17 -17.21 -7.27
CA ASP A 226 -1.05 -16.89 -8.00
C ASP A 226 -2.26 -17.01 -7.08
N LEU A 227 -3.05 -15.94 -7.00
CA LEU A 227 -4.32 -15.93 -6.28
C LEU A 227 -5.44 -16.05 -7.29
N ASN A 228 -6.15 -17.17 -7.22
CA ASN A 228 -7.29 -17.49 -8.06
C ASN A 228 -8.59 -17.46 -7.24
N PRO A 229 -9.16 -16.28 -6.94
CA PRO A 229 -10.39 -16.17 -6.18
C PRO A 229 -11.58 -16.73 -6.97
N ILE A 230 -12.37 -17.58 -6.32
CA ILE A 230 -13.64 -18.09 -6.86
C ILE A 230 -14.74 -17.21 -6.29
N LEU A 231 -15.44 -16.47 -7.16
CA LEU A 231 -16.55 -15.61 -6.76
C LEU A 231 -17.84 -16.44 -6.59
N PRO A 232 -18.74 -16.03 -5.67
CA PRO A 232 -20.08 -16.59 -5.56
C PRO A 232 -20.96 -16.23 -6.76
#